data_AF-A0A9E0XNZ7-F1
#
_entry.id   AF-A0A9E0XNZ7-F1
#
_cell.length_a   1.000
_cell.length_b   1.000
_cell.length_c   1.000
_cell.angle_alpha   90.00
_cell.angle_beta   90.00
_cell.angle_gamma   90.00
#
_symmetry.space_group_name_H-M   'P 1'
#
loop_
_entity.id
_entity.type
_entity.pdbx_description
1 polymer ?
#
loop_
_entity_poly.entity_id
_entity_poly.type
_entity_poly.pdbx_seq_one_letter_code
_entity_poly.pdbx_strand_id
1 'polypeptide(L)'
;MSQRFYLYRFEHADGTAKEWAYADLGTGWAEIRWGKAGRLCQSQMRPIAVAIDRAAGKCRKGYRYIGDREMDARGAAGVPGWNRACGPDPSPKTSPIDIAALLGGDDEGFYF
;
A
#
# COMPACT_ATOMS: atom_id res chain seq x y z
N MET A 1 -16.57 -9.29 -14.74
CA MET A 1 -16.63 -7.82 -14.94
C MET A 1 -15.30 -7.27 -14.44
N SER A 2 -14.53 -6.62 -15.31
CA SER A 2 -13.36 -5.84 -14.89
C SER A 2 -13.85 -4.50 -14.36
N GLN A 3 -13.35 -4.09 -13.21
CA GLN A 3 -13.65 -2.77 -12.65
C GLN A 3 -12.44 -1.86 -12.88
N ARG A 4 -12.70 -0.59 -13.23
CA ARG A 4 -11.66 0.42 -13.44
C ARG A 4 -11.25 1.02 -12.09
N PHE A 5 -10.02 0.76 -11.68
CA PHE A 5 -9.45 1.25 -10.42
C PHE A 5 -8.58 2.48 -10.67
N TYR A 6 -8.74 3.52 -9.85
CA TYR A 6 -7.82 4.64 -9.76
C TYR A 6 -6.62 4.22 -8.91
N LEU A 7 -5.45 4.03 -9.55
CA LEU A 7 -4.26 3.49 -8.90
C LEU A 7 -3.31 4.60 -8.43
N TYR A 8 -2.87 4.48 -7.19
CA TYR A 8 -1.89 5.34 -6.57
C TYR A 8 -0.71 4.52 -6.06
N ARG A 9 0.51 5.03 -6.24
CA ARG A 9 1.74 4.37 -5.82
C ARG A 9 2.54 5.27 -4.88
N PHE A 10 3.06 4.67 -3.83
CA PHE A 10 4.08 5.24 -2.97
C PHE A 10 5.39 4.48 -3.19
N GLU A 11 6.44 5.21 -3.53
CA GLU A 11 7.79 4.66 -3.72
C GLU A 11 8.62 4.89 -2.47
N HIS A 12 9.25 3.83 -1.99
CA HIS A 12 10.17 3.86 -0.87
C HIS A 12 11.59 4.12 -1.36
N ALA A 13 12.44 4.68 -0.50
CA ALA A 13 13.85 4.94 -0.83
C ALA A 13 14.65 3.67 -1.13
N ASP A 14 14.21 2.51 -0.63
CA ASP A 14 14.79 1.19 -0.91
C ASP A 14 14.42 0.61 -2.29
N GLY A 15 13.70 1.37 -3.11
CA GLY A 15 13.23 0.96 -4.43
C GLY A 15 11.98 0.06 -4.40
N THR A 16 11.44 -0.27 -3.23
CA THR A 16 10.16 -0.96 -3.12
C THR A 16 8.99 0.03 -3.28
N ALA A 17 7.80 -0.48 -3.59
CA ALA A 17 6.63 0.36 -3.73
C ALA A 17 5.38 -0.29 -3.15
N LYS A 18 4.51 0.56 -2.59
CA LYS A 18 3.15 0.20 -2.14
C LYS A 18 2.13 0.82 -3.07
N GLU A 19 1.10 0.06 -3.35
CA GLU A 19 -0.02 0.51 -4.17
C GLU A 19 -1.30 0.55 -3.36
N TRP A 20 -2.10 1.55 -3.66
CA TRP A 20 -3.43 1.74 -3.12
C TRP A 20 -4.32 2.16 -4.28
N ALA A 21 -5.50 1.56 -4.38
CA ALA A 21 -6.43 1.86 -5.43
C ALA A 21 -7.86 1.83 -4.92
N TYR A 22 -8.75 2.52 -5.64
CA TYR A 22 -10.18 2.37 -5.42
C TYR A 22 -10.92 2.35 -6.75
N ALA A 23 -12.09 1.74 -6.76
CA ALA A 23 -13.01 1.76 -7.88
C ALA A 23 -14.41 2.10 -7.39
N ASP A 24 -15.08 3.02 -8.10
CA ASP A 24 -16.51 3.27 -7.91
C ASP A 24 -17.32 2.12 -8.52
N LEU A 25 -18.24 1.56 -7.76
CA LEU A 25 -19.12 0.47 -8.19
C LEU A 25 -20.43 0.98 -8.82
N GLY A 26 -20.65 2.30 -8.88
CA GLY A 26 -21.86 2.93 -9.41
C GLY A 26 -23.07 2.86 -8.47
N THR A 27 -22.91 2.30 -7.27
CA THR A 27 -23.98 2.11 -6.26
C THR A 27 -23.83 3.04 -5.05
N GLY A 28 -22.96 4.05 -5.14
CA GLY A 28 -22.54 4.87 -4.00
C GLY A 28 -21.49 4.20 -3.11
N TRP A 29 -21.09 2.97 -3.45
CA TRP A 29 -20.01 2.23 -2.81
C TRP A 29 -18.78 2.16 -3.71
N ALA A 30 -17.62 2.06 -3.07
CA ALA A 30 -16.34 1.84 -3.70
C ALA A 30 -15.68 0.58 -3.13
N GLU A 31 -15.01 -0.16 -4.00
CA GLU A 31 -14.03 -1.15 -3.59
C GLU A 31 -12.66 -0.49 -3.49
N ILE A 32 -12.03 -0.59 -2.33
CA ILE A 32 -10.66 -0.13 -2.08
C ILE A 32 -9.76 -1.36 -2.05
N ARG A 33 -8.61 -1.30 -2.71
CA ARG A 33 -7.57 -2.34 -2.65
C ARG A 33 -6.20 -1.77 -2.36
N TRP A 34 -5.34 -2.57 -1.74
CA TRP A 34 -3.97 -2.16 -1.46
C TRP A 34 -3.00 -3.33 -1.27
N GLY A 35 -1.71 -3.05 -1.40
CA GLY A 35 -0.67 -4.03 -1.21
C GLY A 35 0.68 -3.57 -1.75
N LYS A 36 1.56 -4.53 -2.04
CA LYS A 36 2.82 -4.26 -2.73
C LYS A 36 2.52 -3.89 -4.19
N ALA A 37 3.39 -3.09 -4.80
CA ALA A 37 3.22 -2.75 -6.20
C ALA A 37 3.09 -4.00 -7.10
N GLY A 38 2.09 -3.99 -7.99
CA GLY A 38 1.69 -5.11 -8.82
C GLY A 38 0.92 -6.22 -8.09
N ARG A 39 0.57 -6.06 -6.80
CA ARG A 39 -0.11 -7.06 -5.97
C ARG A 39 -1.03 -6.42 -4.93
N LEU A 40 -2.22 -5.99 -5.36
CA LEU A 40 -3.22 -5.38 -4.47
C LEU A 40 -4.16 -6.45 -3.90
N CYS A 41 -3.61 -7.33 -3.05
CA CYS A 41 -4.34 -8.50 -2.53
C CYS A 41 -5.31 -8.18 -1.39
N GLN A 42 -5.17 -7.04 -0.74
CA GLN A 42 -6.05 -6.65 0.37
C GLN A 42 -7.18 -5.77 -0.19
N SER A 43 -8.41 -5.99 0.29
CA SER A 43 -9.59 -5.24 -0.16
C SER A 43 -10.50 -4.82 0.99
N GLN A 44 -11.30 -3.78 0.75
CA GLN A 44 -12.37 -3.32 1.63
C GLN A 44 -13.42 -2.52 0.86
N MET A 45 -14.70 -2.69 1.18
CA MET A 45 -15.76 -1.81 0.71
C MET A 45 -15.96 -0.60 1.62
N ARG A 46 -16.16 0.58 1.01
CA ARG A 46 -16.49 1.83 1.70
C ARG A 46 -17.44 2.68 0.85
N PRO A 47 -18.17 3.65 1.42
CA PRO A 47 -18.85 4.66 0.62
C PRO A 47 -17.87 5.39 -0.31
N ILE A 48 -18.30 5.75 -1.52
CA ILE A 48 -17.45 6.39 -2.52
C ILE A 48 -16.82 7.69 -2.01
N ALA A 49 -17.58 8.50 -1.26
CA ALA A 49 -17.08 9.72 -0.64
C ALA A 49 -15.87 9.48 0.29
N VAL A 50 -15.89 8.37 1.05
CA VAL A 50 -14.78 7.99 1.93
C VAL A 50 -13.57 7.53 1.12
N ALA A 51 -13.76 6.85 -0.01
CA ALA A 51 -12.66 6.46 -0.88
C ALA A 51 -11.98 7.70 -1.50
N ILE A 52 -12.75 8.69 -1.94
CA ILE A 52 -12.25 9.96 -2.49
C ILE A 52 -11.47 10.74 -1.42
N ASP A 53 -12.01 10.88 -0.21
CA ASP A 53 -11.29 11.56 0.89
C ASP A 53 -9.98 10.84 1.24
N ARG A 54 -9.99 9.50 1.29
CA ARG A 54 -8.78 8.70 1.49
C ARG A 54 -7.77 8.89 0.38
N ALA A 55 -8.20 9.00 -0.88
CA ALA A 55 -7.31 9.27 -2.00
C ALA A 55 -6.60 10.61 -1.82
N ALA A 56 -7.33 11.67 -1.46
CA ALA A 56 -6.74 12.97 -1.13
C ALA A 56 -5.74 12.87 0.04
N GLY A 57 -6.10 12.13 1.10
CA GLY A 57 -5.21 11.85 2.22
C GLY A 57 -3.96 11.06 1.85
N LYS A 58 -4.04 10.15 0.87
CA LYS A 58 -2.89 9.40 0.34
C LYS A 58 -1.96 10.31 -0.46
N CYS A 59 -2.49 11.21 -1.29
CA CYS A 59 -1.70 12.20 -2.01
C CYS A 59 -0.88 13.08 -1.05
N ARG A 60 -1.48 13.53 0.06
CA ARG A 60 -0.76 14.28 1.10
C ARG A 60 0.37 13.49 1.76
N LYS A 61 0.29 12.15 1.75
CA LYS A 61 1.33 11.23 2.26
C LYS A 61 2.39 10.88 1.21
N GLY A 62 2.38 11.51 0.05
CA GLY A 62 3.35 11.29 -1.02
C GLY A 62 2.99 10.16 -1.99
N TYR A 63 1.79 9.58 -1.91
CA TYR A 63 1.31 8.69 -2.97
C TYR A 63 1.06 9.52 -4.23
N ARG A 64 1.47 9.01 -5.39
CA ARG A 64 1.21 9.63 -6.69
C ARG A 64 0.20 8.82 -7.46
N TYR A 65 -0.68 9.50 -8.19
CA TYR A 65 -1.59 8.84 -9.13
C TYR A 65 -0.78 8.31 -10.33
N ILE A 66 -0.98 7.04 -10.66
CA ILE A 66 -0.25 6.34 -11.75
C ILE A 66 -1.14 6.12 -12.97
N GLY A 67 -2.46 6.30 -12.82
CA GLY A 67 -3.43 6.07 -13.87
C GLY A 67 -4.56 5.17 -13.40
N ASP A 68 -5.53 5.00 -14.28
CA ASP A 68 -6.57 4.02 -14.10
C ASP A 68 -6.11 2.64 -14.60
N ARG A 69 -6.59 1.58 -13.95
CA ARG A 69 -6.21 0.21 -14.30
C ARG A 69 -7.35 -0.76 -14.09
N GLU A 70 -7.55 -1.65 -15.05
CA GLU A 70 -8.42 -2.80 -14.86
C GLU A 70 -7.73 -3.83 -13.95
N MET A 71 -8.46 -4.27 -12.94
CA MET A 71 -8.01 -5.33 -12.04
C MET A 71 -9.03 -6.46 -12.06
N ASP A 72 -8.55 -7.70 -12.03
CA ASP A 72 -9.40 -8.87 -11.89
C ASP A 72 -9.90 -9.01 -10.43
N ALA A 73 -10.82 -9.93 -10.15
CA ALA A 73 -11.34 -10.15 -8.80
C ALA A 73 -10.26 -10.57 -7.77
N ARG A 74 -9.06 -10.94 -8.21
CA ARG A 74 -7.95 -11.39 -7.37
C ARG A 74 -6.95 -10.28 -7.05
N GLY A 75 -7.15 -9.07 -7.60
CA GLY A 75 -6.24 -7.95 -7.38
C GLY A 75 -4.96 -8.02 -8.22
N ALA A 76 -4.90 -8.93 -9.20
CA ALA A 76 -3.88 -8.88 -10.23
C ALA A 76 -4.27 -7.79 -11.22
N ALA A 77 -3.42 -6.78 -11.32
CA ALA A 77 -3.52 -5.81 -12.40
C ALA A 77 -3.28 -6.60 -13.71
N GLY A 78 -4.25 -6.59 -14.62
CA GLY A 78 -4.29 -7.46 -15.80
C GLY A 78 -3.22 -7.15 -16.86
N VAL A 79 -1.94 -7.22 -16.49
CA VAL A 79 -0.83 -7.27 -17.45
C VAL A 79 -0.58 -8.72 -17.83
N PRO A 80 -0.51 -9.04 -19.14
CA PRO A 80 0.05 -10.32 -19.57
C PRO A 80 1.52 -10.34 -19.14
N GLY A 81 1.84 -11.14 -18.12
CA GLY A 81 3.20 -11.31 -17.60
C GLY A 81 3.36 -11.29 -16.08
N TRP A 82 2.35 -10.89 -15.30
CA TRP A 82 2.46 -10.84 -13.82
C TRP A 82 1.66 -11.93 -13.12
N ASN A 83 1.77 -13.18 -13.60
CA ASN A 83 1.31 -14.35 -12.85
C ASN A 83 2.35 -14.72 -11.79
N ARG A 84 2.26 -14.10 -10.61
CA ARG A 84 2.74 -14.77 -9.40
C ARG A 84 1.54 -14.98 -8.51
N ALA A 85 1.01 -16.20 -8.59
CA ALA A 85 -0.03 -16.73 -7.73
C ALA A 85 0.23 -16.35 -6.27
N CYS A 86 -0.85 -16.08 -5.54
CA CYS A 86 -0.85 -15.87 -4.10
C CYS A 86 -0.23 -17.08 -3.40
N GLY A 87 1.07 -17.05 -3.16
CA GLY A 87 1.75 -17.95 -2.23
C GLY A 87 1.51 -17.50 -0.79
N PRO A 88 1.65 -18.40 0.20
CA PRO A 88 1.45 -18.06 1.60
C PRO A 88 2.40 -16.95 2.05
N ASP A 89 1.82 -16.04 2.82
CA ASP A 89 2.42 -14.85 3.44
C ASP A 89 3.68 -15.21 4.26
N PRO A 90 4.87 -14.63 3.98
CA PRO A 90 5.95 -14.67 4.96
C PRO A 90 5.73 -13.54 5.99
N SER A 91 5.02 -13.84 7.07
CA SER A 91 5.26 -13.17 8.36
C SER A 91 6.62 -13.63 8.90
N PRO A 92 7.42 -12.79 9.60
CA PRO A 92 6.98 -11.85 10.64
C PRO A 92 7.40 -10.39 10.44
N LYS A 93 6.63 -9.49 11.06
CA LYS A 93 6.92 -8.06 11.19
C LYS A 93 8.18 -7.87 12.03
N THR A 94 9.27 -7.43 11.42
CA THR A 94 10.44 -6.94 12.17
C THR A 94 10.04 -5.63 12.85
N SER A 95 10.19 -5.58 14.17
CA SER A 95 10.04 -4.39 15.00
C SER A 95 10.86 -3.23 14.44
N PRO A 96 10.45 -1.95 14.63
CA PRO A 96 11.29 -0.82 14.28
C PRO A 96 12.63 -0.92 15.02
N ILE A 97 13.73 -0.66 14.32
CA ILE A 97 15.08 -0.57 14.89
C ILE A 97 15.06 0.55 15.93
N ASP A 98 15.36 0.20 17.18
CA ASP A 98 15.50 1.16 18.26
C ASP A 98 16.83 1.91 18.10
N ILE A 99 16.76 3.14 17.57
CA ILE A 99 17.95 3.96 17.26
C ILE A 99 18.68 4.35 18.57
N ALA A 100 17.99 4.37 19.72
CA ALA A 100 18.61 4.69 21.01
C ALA A 100 19.64 3.65 21.46
N ALA A 101 19.50 2.39 21.04
CA ALA A 101 20.47 1.34 21.33
C ALA A 101 21.71 1.40 20.42
N LEU A 102 21.63 2.11 19.28
CA LEU A 102 22.72 2.19 18.29
C LEU A 102 23.70 3.35 18.55
N LEU A 103 23.31 4.32 19.39
CA LEU A 103 24.07 5.54 19.67
C LEU A 103 24.85 5.51 21.00
N GLY A 104 25.17 4.32 21.51
CA GLY A 104 26.24 4.12 22.51
C GLY A 104 26.31 5.20 23.58
N GLY A 105 25.25 5.32 24.40
CA GLY A 105 25.25 6.21 25.56
C GLY A 105 26.01 5.57 26.73
N ASP A 106 27.31 5.35 26.55
CA ASP A 106 28.26 5.28 27.66
C ASP A 106 28.39 6.71 28.21
N ASP A 107 27.53 7.06 29.17
CA ASP A 107 27.83 8.18 30.07
C ASP A 107 28.58 7.61 31.26
N GLU A 108 29.90 7.70 31.15
CA GLU A 108 30.90 7.39 32.18
C GLU A 108 30.58 8.16 33.48
N GLY A 109 29.84 7.52 34.38
CA GLY A 109 29.80 7.87 35.78
C GLY A 109 31.09 7.42 36.48
N PHE A 110 32.20 8.14 36.30
CA PHE A 110 33.37 8.06 37.19
C PHE A 110 33.37 9.25 38.15
N TYR A 111 33.25 8.93 39.44
CA TYR A 111 33.39 9.80 40.61
C TYR A 111 34.67 10.63 40.59
N PHE A 112 34.58 11.91 41.02
CA PHE A 112 35.28 12.48 42.19
C PHE A 112 34.45 13.61 42.79
#